data_AF-A0AAJ0JMS7-F1
#
_entry.id   AF-A0AAJ0JMS7-F1
#
_cell.length_a   1.000
_cell.length_b   1.000
_cell.length_c   1.000
_cell.angle_alpha   90.00
_cell.angle_beta   90.00
_cell.angle_gamma   90.00
#
_symmetry.space_group_name_H-M   'P 1'
#
loop_
_entity.id
_entity.type
_entity.pdbx_description
1 polymer ?
#
loop_
_entity_poly.entity_id
_entity_poly.type
_entity_poly.pdbx_seq_one_letter_code
_entity_poly.pdbx_strand_id
1 'polypeptide(L)' 'MSNFYPSQFAAAYIQTLPSAKKPDDFNNRSDYWEYMKSRRQLFFNEYLEAIEFADSFGSSLDERDKER' A
#
# COMPACT_ATOMS: atom_id res chain seq x y z
N MET A 1 5.07 10.10 -23.37
CA MET A 1 4.85 8.90 -22.53
C MET A 1 4.56 9.39 -21.12
N SER A 2 3.46 8.97 -20.50
CA SER A 2 3.22 9.25 -19.09
C SER A 2 4.23 8.46 -18.27
N ASN A 3 5.08 9.12 -17.50
CA ASN A 3 5.96 8.44 -16.57
C ASN A 3 5.10 7.67 -15.56
N PHE A 4 5.25 6.35 -15.52
CA PHE A 4 4.60 5.53 -14.52
C PHE A 4 5.39 5.63 -13.21
N TYR A 5 4.71 6.02 -12.12
CA TYR A 5 5.33 6.19 -10.81
C TYR A 5 4.73 5.15 -9.84
N PRO A 6 5.46 4.05 -9.53
CA PRO A 6 5.00 3.00 -8.62
C PRO A 6 4.52 3.54 -7.25
N SER A 7 5.15 4.61 -6.76
CA SER A 7 4.76 5.27 -5.51
C SER A 7 3.37 5.90 -5.55
N GLN A 8 2.93 6.42 -6.71
CA GLN A 8 1.58 6.98 -6.85
C GLN A 8 0.52 5.87 -6.87
N PHE A 9 0.81 4.74 -7.51
CA PHE A 9 -0.04 3.55 -7.43
C PHE A 9 -0.17 3.08 -5.98
N ALA A 10 0.96 2.92 -5.27
CA ALA A 10 0.96 2.48 -3.88
C ALA A 10 0.18 3.45 -2.97
N ALA A 11 0.33 4.76 -3.16
CA ALA A 11 -0.44 5.76 -2.41
C ALA A 11 -1.96 5.63 -2.66
N ALA A 12 -2.39 5.42 -3.92
CA ALA A 12 -3.79 5.19 -4.25
C ALA A 12 -4.30 3.85 -3.68
N TYR A 13 -3.50 2.79 -3.76
CA TYR A 13 -3.84 1.47 -3.20
C TYR A 13 -4.10 1.54 -1.69
N ILE A 14 -3.24 2.22 -0.93
CA ILE A 14 -3.42 2.40 0.53
C ILE A 14 -4.76 3.07 0.86
N GLN A 15 -5.27 3.97 0.02
CA GLN A 15 -6.58 4.61 0.23
C GLN A 15 -7.76 3.64 0.08
N THR A 16 -7.56 2.50 -0.57
CA THR A 16 -8.61 1.46 -0.72
C THR A 16 -8.67 0.50 0.46
N LEU A 17 -7.64 0.49 1.33
CA LEU A 17 -7.61 -0.38 2.49
C LEU A 17 -8.70 -0.03 3.51
N PRO A 18 -9.23 -1.03 4.26
CA PRO A 18 -10.34 -0.81 5.19
C PRO A 18 -10.01 0.28 6.20
N SER A 19 -10.95 1.18 6.49
CA SER A 19 -10.77 2.25 7.49
C SER A 19 -10.44 1.73 8.89
N ALA A 20 -9.82 2.58 9.72
CA ALA A 20 -9.50 2.22 11.09
C ALA A 20 -10.78 2.05 11.93
N LYS A 21 -10.77 1.05 12.82
CA LYS A 21 -11.79 0.92 13.86
C LYS A 21 -11.71 2.13 14.81
N LYS A 22 -12.85 2.46 15.43
CA LYS A 22 -12.94 3.57 16.40
C LYS A 22 -12.49 3.10 17.78
N PRO A 23 -12.03 4.00 18.67
CA PRO A 23 -11.70 3.64 20.05
C PRO A 23 -12.84 2.94 20.80
N ASP A 24 -14.09 3.30 20.49
CA ASP A 24 -15.30 2.71 21.10
C ASP A 24 -15.52 1.23 20.72
N ASP A 25 -14.81 0.73 19.71
CA ASP A 25 -14.85 -0.68 19.30
C ASP A 25 -13.97 -1.59 20.19
N PHE A 26 -13.31 -1.04 21.23
CA PHE A 26 -12.34 -1.72 22.07
C PHE A 26 -12.72 -1.66 23.56
N ASN A 27 -12.38 -2.71 24.30
CA ASN A 27 -12.67 -2.80 25.74
C ASN A 27 -11.87 -1.79 26.58
N ASN A 28 -10.68 -1.41 26.10
CA ASN A 28 -9.81 -0.47 26.79
C ASN A 28 -8.89 0.27 25.81
N ARG A 29 -8.27 1.36 26.29
CA ARG A 29 -7.39 2.21 25.50
C ARG A 29 -6.10 1.51 25.05
N SER A 30 -5.59 0.56 25.83
CA SER A 30 -4.37 -0.19 25.50
C SER A 30 -4.57 -1.06 24.27
N ASP A 31 -5.70 -1.76 24.18
CA ASP A 31 -6.04 -2.60 23.03
C ASP A 31 -6.15 -1.78 21.74
N TYR A 32 -6.75 -0.58 21.82
CA TYR A 32 -6.80 0.35 20.70
C TYR A 32 -5.40 0.83 20.26
N TRP A 33 -4.50 1.11 21.21
CA TRP A 33 -3.13 1.51 20.90
C TRP A 33 -2.33 0.41 20.21
N GLU A 34 -2.42 -0.83 20.70
CA GLU A 34 -1.77 -1.97 20.05
C GLU A 34 -2.35 -2.22 18.65
N TYR A 35 -3.68 -2.13 18.50
CA TYR A 35 -4.32 -2.18 17.18
C TYR A 35 -3.75 -1.12 16.22
N MET A 36 -3.65 0.14 16.65
CA MET A 36 -3.13 1.21 15.80
C MET A 36 -1.66 1.01 15.43
N LYS A 37 -0.86 0.44 16.34
CA LYS A 37 0.55 0.10 16.08
C LYS A 37 0.67 -1.03 15.05
N SER A 38 -0.06 -2.13 15.23
CA SER A 38 -0.11 -3.24 14.28
C SER A 38 -0.61 -2.78 12.91
N ARG A 39 -1.65 -1.94 12.88
CA ARG A 39 -2.21 -1.40 11.64
C ARG A 39 -1.21 -0.52 10.89
N ARG A 40 -0.45 0.33 11.59
CA ARG A 40 0.60 1.13 10.95
C ARG A 40 1.65 0.25 10.28
N GLN A 41 2.09 -0.81 10.95
CA GLN A 41 3.05 -1.75 10.38
C GLN A 41 2.48 -2.46 9.15
N LEU A 42 1.22 -2.93 9.21
CA LEU A 42 0.55 -3.54 8.08
C LEU A 42 0.53 -2.59 6.87
N PHE A 43 0.09 -1.36 7.06
CA PHE A 43 -0.04 -0.38 5.97
C PHE A 43 1.32 0.00 5.37
N PHE A 44 2.37 0.01 6.18
CA PHE A 44 3.74 0.20 5.67
C PHE A 44 4.17 -0.96 4.77
N ASN A 45 3.89 -2.21 5.18
CA ASN A 45 4.22 -3.39 4.37
C ASN A 45 3.42 -3.41 3.06
N GLU A 46 2.11 -3.18 3.13
CA GLU A 46 1.22 -3.08 1.95
C GLU A 46 1.69 -2.01 0.96
N TYR A 47 2.22 -0.89 1.45
CA TYR A 47 2.77 0.16 0.61
C TYR A 47 4.03 -0.31 -0.14
N LEU A 48 4.93 -1.03 0.53
CA LEU A 48 6.14 -1.58 -0.09
C LEU A 48 5.78 -2.64 -1.13
N GLU A 49 4.88 -3.57 -0.79
CA GLU A 49 4.40 -4.61 -1.70
C GLU A 49 3.71 -4.00 -2.93
N ALA A 50 2.93 -2.94 -2.76
CA ALA A 50 2.29 -2.25 -3.87
C ALA A 50 3.30 -1.52 -4.78
N ILE A 51 4.39 -0.99 -4.22
CA ILE A 51 5.50 -0.44 -5.02
C ILE A 51 6.15 -1.56 -5.84
N GLU A 52 6.54 -2.67 -5.21
CA GLU A 52 7.19 -3.80 -5.89
C GLU A 52 6.28 -4.37 -6.99
N PHE A 53 5.00 -4.54 -6.69
CA PHE A 53 4.00 -4.93 -7.66
C PHE A 53 3.99 -3.97 -8.86
N ALA A 54 3.78 -2.68 -8.62
CA ALA A 54 3.73 -1.69 -9.69
C ALA A 54 5.03 -1.63 -10.52
N ASP A 55 6.19 -1.68 -9.86
CA ASP A 55 7.51 -1.64 -10.52
C ASP A 55 7.74 -2.85 -11.45
N SER A 56 7.22 -4.02 -11.07
CA SER A 56 7.25 -5.21 -11.93
C SER A 56 6.46 -5.03 -13.24
N PHE A 57 5.37 -4.25 -13.23
CA PHE A 57 4.62 -3.91 -14.44
C PHE A 57 5.34 -2.88 -15.31
N GLY A 58 6.01 -1.91 -14.71
CA GLY A 58 6.85 -0.95 -15.43
C GLY A 58 7.99 -1.64 -16.18
N SER A 59 8.67 -2.58 -15.52
CA SER A 59 9.74 -3.40 -16.12
C SER A 59 9.23 -4.28 -17.28
N SER A 60 8.04 -4.87 -17.13
CA SER A 60 7.40 -5.71 -18.17
C SER A 60 6.97 -4.94 -19.43
N LEU A 61 6.67 -3.65 -19.31
CA LEU A 61 6.34 -2.79 -20.46
C LEU A 61 7.59 -2.39 -21.24
N ASP A 62 8.69 -2.12 -20.54
CA ASP A 62 9.97 -1.70 -21.15
C ASP A 62 10.67 -2.83 -21.94
N GLU A 63 10.42 -4.10 -21.58
CA GLU A 63 10.87 -5.26 -22.36
C GLU A 63 10.02 -5.51 -23.61
N ARG A 64 8.71 -5.29 -23.55
CA ARG A 64 7.79 -5.50 -24.69
C ARG A 64 7.94 -4.43 -25.78
N ASP A 65 8.43 -3.25 -25.45
CA ASP A 65 8.74 -2.20 -26.44
C ASP A 65 10.09 -2.43 -27.16
N LYS A 66 10.95 -3.35 -26.67
CA LYS A 66 12.22 -3.70 -27.32
C LYS A 66 12.11 -4.82 -28.37
N GLU A 67 10.97 -5.51 -28.45
CA GLU A 67 10.72 -6.58 -29.43
C GLU A 67 10.02 -6.10 -30.71
N ARG A 68 9.98 -4.79 -30.99
CA ARG A 68 9.40 -4.23 -32.23
C ARG A 68 10.44 -3.63 -33.17
#